data_AF-A0A3N5SK94-F1
#
_entry.id   AF-A0A3N5SK94-F1
#
_cell.length_a   1.000
_cell.length_b   1.000
_cell.length_c   1.000
_cell.angle_alpha   90.00
_cell.angle_beta   90.00
_cell.angle_gamma   90.00
#
_symmetry.space_group_name_H-M   'P 1'
#
loop_
_entity.id
_entity.type
_entity.pdbx_description
1 polymer ?
#
loop_
_entity_poly.entity_id
_entity_poly.type
_entity_poly.pdbx_seq_one_letter_code
_entity_poly.pdbx_strand_id
1 'polypeptide(L)'
;VDFHPSDYVNDPFIISRHNRMVSMNVARTMDLTGQVEVEASALTFFAGASGIVDFVRGAKRSPGGKSLLMLSSTSDDGKTSNIVPTLTDTNVAVPRADVHYVVTEYGAVNLFGKSLQERVVAMISLAHPDFREGLFADAKQLGLIGPERTLGEAVRGIYPVRLEETMTVEGEEVTIRPAKPVDERRIQEHYYSLAKEDIFSRFMHEKTSFSRADVEVRSQIDYVKDLTLLAVVGEFGFGRVVAVGECMLLAKSNMAEVAFSAHKDYQGKGICRRILRKLADTAREKGVFGLIAYTTPGNQAMIRLFKTLPYKVKSAFDGEGVSLTCRFDELE
;
A
#
# COMPACT_ATOMS: atom_id res chain seq x y z
N VAL A 1 12.30 10.37 37.47
CA VAL A 1 11.33 9.26 37.28
C VAL A 1 10.32 9.40 38.37
N ASP A 2 9.04 9.54 38.01
CA ASP A 2 7.94 9.70 38.96
C ASP A 2 6.95 8.54 38.76
N PHE A 3 6.46 7.96 39.86
CA PHE A 3 5.58 6.80 39.84
C PHE A 3 4.18 7.23 40.23
N HIS A 4 3.20 6.91 39.39
CA HIS A 4 1.79 7.21 39.62
C HIS A 4 0.97 5.91 39.65
N PRO A 5 -0.18 5.91 40.34
CA PRO A 5 -1.06 4.76 40.36
C PRO A 5 -1.72 4.53 38.98
N SER A 6 -2.14 3.29 38.72
CA SER A 6 -2.64 2.86 37.40
C SER A 6 -3.93 3.57 36.98
N ASP A 7 -4.79 3.92 37.92
CA ASP A 7 -6.01 4.70 37.67
C ASP A 7 -5.71 6.10 37.11
N TYR A 8 -4.51 6.64 37.34
CA TYR A 8 -4.03 7.86 36.69
C TYR A 8 -3.30 7.56 35.37
N VAL A 9 -2.32 6.64 35.40
CA VAL A 9 -1.44 6.36 34.23
C VAL A 9 -2.22 5.76 33.06
N ASN A 10 -3.21 4.92 33.36
CA ASN A 10 -4.03 4.24 32.37
C ASN A 10 -5.35 4.97 32.10
N ASP A 11 -5.59 6.18 32.63
CA ASP A 11 -6.80 6.92 32.26
C ASP A 11 -6.66 7.45 30.82
N PRO A 12 -7.51 7.02 29.85
CA PRO A 12 -7.46 7.54 28.48
C PRO A 12 -7.64 9.05 28.38
N PHE A 13 -8.33 9.68 29.34
CA PHE A 13 -8.52 11.14 29.43
C PHE A 13 -7.28 11.87 29.95
N ILE A 14 -6.38 11.19 30.67
CA ILE A 14 -5.07 11.72 31.04
C ILE A 14 -4.09 11.51 29.89
N ILE A 15 -4.02 10.28 29.36
CA ILE A 15 -3.16 9.92 28.22
C ILE A 15 -3.37 10.86 27.03
N SER A 16 -4.63 11.18 26.71
CA SER A 16 -4.99 12.04 25.57
C SER A 16 -4.61 13.52 25.72
N ARG A 17 -4.23 13.98 26.92
CA ARG A 17 -3.76 15.36 27.13
C ARG A 17 -2.35 15.58 26.62
N HIS A 18 -1.58 14.51 26.42
CA HIS A 18 -0.26 14.61 25.82
C HIS A 18 -0.37 14.92 24.34
N ASN A 19 0.60 15.66 23.79
CA ASN A 19 0.71 15.92 22.36
C ASN A 19 1.52 14.79 21.70
N ARG A 20 1.04 14.29 20.55
CA ARG A 20 1.68 13.22 19.78
C ARG A 20 1.95 11.96 20.62
N MET A 21 1.01 11.58 21.48
CA MET A 21 1.11 10.36 22.27
C MET A 21 1.16 9.15 21.34
N VAL A 22 2.23 8.35 21.45
CA VAL A 22 2.36 7.10 20.68
C VAL A 22 2.23 5.92 21.64
N SER A 23 1.24 5.08 21.36
CA SER A 23 1.04 3.79 22.03
C SER A 23 1.57 2.68 21.12
N MET A 24 2.40 1.81 21.67
CA MET A 24 2.95 0.63 20.96
C MET A 24 2.68 -0.60 21.81
N ASN A 25 1.81 -1.48 21.31
CA ASN A 25 1.45 -2.71 22.02
C ASN A 25 1.64 -3.92 21.09
N VAL A 26 2.04 -5.04 21.66
CA VAL A 26 2.19 -6.30 20.93
C VAL A 26 0.94 -7.15 21.15
N ALA A 27 0.32 -7.56 20.06
CA ALA A 27 -0.76 -8.54 20.03
C ALA A 27 -0.17 -9.92 19.75
N ARG A 28 -0.73 -10.95 20.38
CA ARG A 28 -0.40 -12.34 20.06
C ARG A 28 -1.11 -12.80 18.80
N THR A 29 -2.42 -12.56 18.74
CA THR A 29 -3.28 -13.01 17.64
C THR A 29 -4.25 -11.90 17.27
N MET A 30 -4.51 -11.73 15.98
CA MET A 30 -5.56 -10.85 15.48
C MET A 30 -6.40 -11.54 14.41
N ASP A 31 -7.71 -11.28 14.35
CA ASP A 31 -8.51 -11.75 13.23
C ASP A 31 -8.47 -10.84 11.99
N LEU A 32 -9.01 -11.32 10.87
CA LEU A 32 -9.12 -10.56 9.61
C LEU A 32 -9.95 -9.29 9.72
N THR A 33 -10.83 -9.20 10.71
CA THR A 33 -11.58 -7.97 11.00
C THR A 33 -10.77 -6.99 11.84
N GLY A 34 -9.61 -7.41 12.35
CA GLY A 34 -8.71 -6.62 13.18
C GLY A 34 -9.08 -6.59 14.65
N GLN A 35 -9.80 -7.59 15.17
CA GLN A 35 -9.92 -7.76 16.63
C GLN A 35 -8.61 -8.30 17.20
N VAL A 36 -8.27 -7.87 18.42
CA VAL A 36 -7.08 -8.35 19.14
C VAL A 36 -7.51 -9.31 20.23
N GLU A 37 -6.88 -10.48 20.28
CA GLU A 37 -7.08 -11.48 21.33
C GLU A 37 -6.61 -10.97 22.70
N VAL A 38 -7.27 -11.39 23.79
CA VAL A 38 -6.74 -11.28 25.14
C VAL A 38 -5.57 -12.25 25.31
N GLU A 39 -4.42 -11.73 25.71
CA GLU A 39 -3.25 -12.53 26.06
C GLU A 39 -3.48 -13.25 27.39
N ALA A 40 -4.33 -14.27 27.43
CA ALA A 40 -4.45 -15.19 28.55
C ALA A 40 -3.94 -16.56 28.09
N SER A 41 -2.77 -16.97 28.57
CA SER A 41 -2.25 -18.31 28.32
C SER A 41 -2.56 -19.24 29.49
N ALA A 42 -2.68 -20.55 29.21
CA ALA A 42 -2.80 -21.58 30.24
C ALA A 42 -1.60 -21.61 31.21
N LEU A 43 -0.48 -20.96 30.88
CA LEU A 43 0.69 -20.82 31.75
C LEU A 43 0.60 -19.57 32.65
N THR A 44 -0.18 -18.56 32.27
CA THR A 44 -0.23 -17.28 32.98
C THR A 44 -1.43 -17.16 33.91
N PHE A 45 -2.55 -17.89 33.69
CA PHE A 45 -3.78 -17.96 34.53
C PHE A 45 -4.38 -16.63 35.06
N PHE A 46 -3.73 -15.48 34.84
CA PHE A 46 -3.91 -14.22 35.56
C PHE A 46 -3.64 -12.97 34.70
N ALA A 47 -3.33 -13.12 33.41
CA ALA A 47 -3.29 -11.98 32.51
C ALA A 47 -4.72 -11.51 32.23
N GLY A 48 -5.25 -10.71 33.15
CA GLY A 48 -6.53 -10.02 33.04
C GLY A 48 -6.47 -8.90 32.01
N ALA A 49 -7.59 -8.17 31.86
CA ALA A 49 -7.71 -7.04 30.94
C ALA A 49 -6.51 -6.10 31.06
N SER A 50 -5.64 -6.12 30.05
CA SER A 50 -4.43 -5.29 30.00
C SER A 50 -4.80 -3.84 29.71
N GLY A 51 -3.96 -2.90 30.16
CA GLY A 51 -4.06 -1.47 29.86
C GLY A 51 -3.91 -1.12 28.37
N ILE A 52 -3.69 -2.11 27.50
CA ILE A 52 -3.60 -1.92 26.04
C ILE A 52 -4.78 -1.08 25.54
N VAL A 53 -6.01 -1.43 25.90
CA VAL A 53 -7.21 -0.72 25.42
C VAL A 53 -7.22 0.74 25.85
N ASP A 54 -6.69 1.03 27.04
CA ASP A 54 -6.62 2.38 27.58
C ASP A 54 -5.64 3.25 26.79
N PHE A 55 -4.45 2.73 26.54
CA PHE A 55 -3.44 3.40 25.72
C PHE A 55 -3.84 3.51 24.25
N VAL A 56 -4.54 2.51 23.70
CA VAL A 56 -5.12 2.57 22.35
C VAL A 56 -6.09 3.75 22.26
N ARG A 57 -7.05 3.84 23.19
CA ARG A 57 -8.05 4.92 23.21
C ARG A 57 -7.45 6.28 23.53
N GLY A 58 -6.53 6.34 24.49
CA GLY A 58 -5.85 7.56 24.91
C GLY A 58 -4.99 8.14 23.79
N ALA A 59 -4.13 7.33 23.17
CA ALA A 59 -3.29 7.77 22.06
C ALA A 59 -4.10 8.18 20.83
N LYS A 60 -5.20 7.48 20.51
CA LYS A 60 -6.12 7.86 19.43
C LYS A 60 -6.76 9.24 19.63
N ARG A 61 -6.99 9.64 20.90
CA ARG A 61 -7.59 10.95 21.24
C ARG A 61 -6.56 12.07 21.38
N SER A 62 -5.28 11.73 21.51
CA SER A 62 -4.19 12.70 21.61
C SER A 62 -4.02 13.49 20.29
N PRO A 63 -3.82 14.82 20.33
CA PRO A 63 -3.51 15.62 19.15
C PRO A 63 -2.26 15.11 18.43
N GLY A 64 -2.42 14.58 17.21
CA GLY A 64 -1.35 13.96 16.43
C GLY A 64 -0.84 12.63 17.01
N GLY A 65 -1.60 12.01 17.92
CA GLY A 65 -1.25 10.73 18.54
C GLY A 65 -1.45 9.53 17.60
N LYS A 66 -0.78 8.42 17.92
CA LYS A 66 -0.84 7.18 17.14
C LYS A 66 -0.94 5.96 18.05
N SER A 67 -1.79 5.02 17.68
CA SER A 67 -1.90 3.72 18.35
C SER A 67 -1.45 2.62 17.39
N LEU A 68 -0.29 2.03 17.67
CA LEU A 68 0.34 0.97 16.90
C LEU A 68 0.12 -0.37 17.61
N LEU A 69 -0.61 -1.27 16.96
CA LEU A 69 -0.71 -2.68 17.35
C LEU A 69 0.23 -3.48 16.47
N MET A 70 1.16 -4.18 17.09
CA MET A 70 2.21 -4.94 16.42
C MET A 70 1.98 -6.43 16.67
N LEU A 71 2.24 -7.28 15.69
CA LEU A 71 2.28 -8.73 15.88
C LEU A 71 3.29 -9.34 14.90
N SER A 72 3.97 -10.41 15.32
CA SER A 72 4.67 -11.28 14.36
C SER A 72 3.63 -11.96 13.48
N SER A 73 3.86 -12.07 12.17
CA SER A 73 2.86 -12.66 11.27
C SER A 73 2.64 -14.16 11.51
N THR A 74 3.62 -14.84 12.11
CA THR A 74 3.60 -16.27 12.44
C THR A 74 3.96 -16.54 13.90
N SER A 75 3.68 -17.76 14.36
CA SER A 75 4.29 -18.34 15.56
C SER A 75 5.82 -18.35 15.49
N ASP A 76 6.47 -18.52 16.63
CA ASP A 76 7.94 -18.56 16.74
C ASP A 76 8.57 -19.68 15.89
N ASP A 77 7.84 -20.78 15.66
CA ASP A 77 8.28 -21.89 14.80
C ASP A 77 7.88 -21.74 13.32
N GLY A 78 7.20 -20.64 12.97
CA GLY A 78 6.75 -20.33 11.61
C GLY A 78 5.60 -21.18 11.09
N LYS A 79 5.08 -22.15 11.86
CA LYS A 79 4.12 -23.15 11.35
C LYS A 79 2.68 -22.70 11.35
N THR A 80 2.34 -21.68 12.14
CA THR A 80 0.97 -21.16 12.26
C THR A 80 0.95 -19.65 12.06
N SER A 81 -0.10 -19.13 11.42
CA SER A 81 -0.35 -17.69 11.31
C SER A 81 -0.89 -17.12 12.62
N ASN A 82 -0.39 -15.94 13.03
CA ASN A 82 -0.99 -15.15 14.11
C ASN A 82 -2.10 -14.21 13.61
N ILE A 83 -2.26 -14.08 12.29
CA ILE A 83 -3.46 -13.51 11.68
C ILE A 83 -4.40 -14.65 11.33
N VAL A 84 -5.58 -14.69 11.95
CA VAL A 84 -6.55 -15.80 11.81
C VAL A 84 -7.85 -15.34 11.14
N PRO A 85 -8.65 -16.23 10.54
CA PRO A 85 -9.91 -15.84 9.90
C PRO A 85 -10.88 -15.15 10.87
N THR A 86 -11.11 -15.77 12.03
CA THR A 86 -11.98 -15.31 13.11
C THR A 86 -11.37 -15.76 14.44
N LEU A 87 -11.44 -14.93 15.49
CA LEU A 87 -11.11 -15.36 16.86
C LEU A 87 -12.22 -16.29 17.39
N THR A 88 -11.87 -17.52 17.75
CA THR A 88 -12.78 -18.53 18.32
C THR A 88 -12.29 -18.99 19.69
N ASP A 89 -13.23 -19.25 20.62
CA ASP A 89 -12.94 -19.74 21.97
C ASP A 89 -11.93 -18.89 22.77
N THR A 90 -11.92 -17.59 22.50
CA THR A 90 -11.05 -16.61 23.15
C THR A 90 -11.78 -15.29 23.39
N ASN A 91 -11.19 -14.43 24.22
CA ASN A 91 -11.74 -13.11 24.52
C ASN A 91 -11.08 -12.03 23.65
N VAL A 92 -11.80 -10.94 23.39
CA VAL A 92 -11.28 -9.78 22.64
C VAL A 92 -10.80 -8.71 23.61
N ALA A 93 -9.50 -8.38 23.56
CA ALA A 93 -8.90 -7.30 24.35
C ALA A 93 -9.14 -5.92 23.72
N VAL A 94 -8.89 -5.83 22.42
CA VAL A 94 -9.11 -4.60 21.65
C VAL A 94 -10.16 -4.88 20.58
N PRO A 95 -11.40 -4.35 20.75
CA PRO A 95 -12.43 -4.48 19.75
C PRO A 95 -11.98 -3.86 18.42
N ARG A 96 -12.46 -4.42 17.31
CA ARG A 96 -12.13 -3.92 15.96
C ARG A 96 -12.41 -2.42 15.77
N ALA A 97 -13.35 -1.83 16.53
CA ALA A 97 -13.67 -0.40 16.46
C ALA A 97 -12.56 0.53 17.03
N ASP A 98 -11.72 -0.01 17.93
CA ASP A 98 -10.65 0.74 18.58
C ASP A 98 -9.31 0.62 17.84
N VAL A 99 -9.14 -0.43 17.03
CA VAL A 99 -7.90 -0.66 16.27
C VAL A 99 -7.65 0.43 15.23
N HIS A 100 -6.43 0.96 15.23
CA HIS A 100 -5.99 2.02 14.32
C HIS A 100 -4.92 1.53 13.33
N TYR A 101 -3.64 1.50 13.73
CA TYR A 101 -2.57 0.95 12.90
C TYR A 101 -2.23 -0.46 13.33
N VAL A 102 -2.03 -1.34 12.35
CA VAL A 102 -1.53 -2.70 12.56
C VAL A 102 -0.21 -2.84 11.80
N VAL A 103 0.78 -3.48 12.45
CA VAL A 103 2.13 -3.63 11.94
C VAL A 103 2.60 -5.07 12.11
N THR A 104 3.16 -5.62 11.05
CA THR A 104 3.92 -6.88 11.06
C THR A 104 5.27 -6.66 10.37
N GLU A 105 6.11 -7.68 10.31
CA GLU A 105 7.32 -7.69 9.49
C GLU A 105 7.05 -7.49 7.98
N TYR A 106 5.81 -7.66 7.53
CA TYR A 106 5.38 -7.44 6.14
C TYR A 106 4.83 -6.04 5.85
N GLY A 107 4.78 -5.17 6.86
CA GLY A 107 4.50 -3.75 6.70
C GLY A 107 3.49 -3.21 7.71
N ALA A 108 2.88 -2.08 7.35
CA ALA A 108 1.89 -1.41 8.18
C ALA A 108 0.64 -1.03 7.37
N VAL A 109 -0.51 -1.09 8.04
CA VAL A 109 -1.81 -0.66 7.50
C VAL A 109 -2.56 0.17 8.54
N ASN A 110 -3.45 1.03 8.05
CA ASN A 110 -4.41 1.77 8.87
C ASN A 110 -5.81 1.20 8.64
N LEU A 111 -6.43 0.67 9.69
CA LEU A 111 -7.77 0.08 9.68
C LEU A 111 -8.88 1.07 10.06
N PHE A 112 -8.53 2.25 10.56
CA PHE A 112 -9.52 3.26 10.94
C PHE A 112 -10.28 3.75 9.71
N GLY A 113 -11.61 3.87 9.84
CA GLY A 113 -12.52 4.29 8.77
C GLY A 113 -12.64 3.31 7.60
N LYS A 114 -12.01 2.13 7.66
CA LYS A 114 -12.09 1.12 6.60
C LYS A 114 -13.34 0.25 6.74
N SER A 115 -13.95 -0.06 5.60
CA SER A 115 -15.00 -1.07 5.49
C SER A 115 -14.46 -2.45 5.88
N LEU A 116 -15.35 -3.39 6.21
CA LEU A 116 -14.97 -4.76 6.58
C LEU A 116 -14.09 -5.41 5.50
N GLN A 117 -14.44 -5.25 4.22
CA GLN A 117 -13.68 -5.82 3.12
C GLN A 117 -12.27 -5.21 2.99
N GLU A 118 -12.14 -3.89 3.15
CA GLU A 118 -10.84 -3.22 3.13
C GLU A 118 -9.96 -3.68 4.29
N ARG A 119 -10.55 -3.90 5.47
CA ARG A 119 -9.83 -4.42 6.65
C ARG A 119 -9.30 -5.82 6.41
N VAL A 120 -10.13 -6.70 5.85
CA VAL A 120 -9.73 -8.07 5.51
C VAL A 120 -8.55 -8.07 4.53
N VAL A 121 -8.65 -7.31 3.44
CA VAL A 121 -7.55 -7.21 2.46
C VAL A 121 -6.29 -6.61 3.10
N ALA A 122 -6.44 -5.62 3.97
CA ALA A 122 -5.33 -5.02 4.72
C ALA A 122 -4.65 -6.04 5.65
N MET A 123 -5.42 -6.77 6.44
CA MET A 123 -4.90 -7.79 7.36
C MET A 123 -4.23 -8.94 6.61
N ILE A 124 -4.81 -9.42 5.51
CA ILE A 124 -4.17 -10.46 4.68
C ILE A 124 -2.84 -9.96 4.10
N SER A 125 -2.75 -8.68 3.70
CA SER A 125 -1.49 -8.11 3.20
C SER A 125 -0.38 -8.06 4.26
N LEU A 126 -0.73 -8.10 5.55
CA LEU A 126 0.20 -8.16 6.66
C LEU A 126 0.59 -9.58 7.08
N ALA A 127 -0.15 -10.60 6.64
CA ALA A 127 0.15 -11.99 6.97
C ALA A 127 1.38 -12.50 6.21
N HIS A 128 1.98 -13.57 6.72
CA HIS A 128 3.04 -14.28 6.02
C HIS A 128 2.55 -14.78 4.66
N PRO A 129 3.32 -14.64 3.55
CA PRO A 129 2.92 -15.06 2.21
C PRO A 129 2.32 -16.47 2.15
N ASP A 130 2.90 -17.42 2.89
CA ASP A 130 2.45 -18.83 2.95
C ASP A 130 1.02 -19.01 3.45
N PHE A 131 0.49 -18.06 4.25
CA PHE A 131 -0.86 -18.15 4.81
C PHE A 131 -1.87 -17.25 4.10
N ARG A 132 -1.44 -16.34 3.22
CA ARG A 132 -2.34 -15.35 2.59
C ARG A 132 -3.42 -15.99 1.72
N GLU A 133 -3.08 -17.03 0.98
CA GLU A 133 -4.01 -17.73 0.10
C GLU A 133 -5.13 -18.41 0.91
N GLY A 134 -4.74 -19.13 1.97
CA GLY A 134 -5.69 -19.77 2.90
C GLY A 134 -6.60 -18.74 3.60
N LEU A 135 -6.01 -17.69 4.18
CA LEU A 135 -6.78 -16.62 4.82
C LEU A 135 -7.76 -15.94 3.87
N PHE A 136 -7.39 -15.76 2.60
CA PHE A 136 -8.27 -15.19 1.60
C PHE A 136 -9.42 -16.13 1.23
N ALA A 137 -9.16 -17.43 1.11
CA ALA A 137 -10.19 -18.44 0.89
C ALA A 137 -11.17 -18.50 2.07
N ASP A 138 -10.67 -18.52 3.30
CA ASP A 138 -11.48 -18.51 4.52
C ASP A 138 -12.33 -17.25 4.60
N ALA A 139 -11.77 -16.08 4.26
CA ALA A 139 -12.50 -14.82 4.24
C ALA A 139 -13.69 -14.83 3.27
N LYS A 140 -13.55 -15.47 2.11
CA LYS A 140 -14.65 -15.67 1.16
C LYS A 140 -15.71 -16.61 1.74
N GLN A 141 -15.28 -17.73 2.31
CA GLN A 141 -16.19 -18.72 2.90
C GLN A 141 -17.01 -18.12 4.05
N LEU A 142 -16.40 -17.25 4.85
CA LEU A 142 -17.06 -16.52 5.94
C LEU A 142 -17.90 -15.32 5.47
N GLY A 143 -17.92 -15.02 4.17
CA GLY A 143 -18.66 -13.87 3.62
C GLY A 143 -18.08 -12.50 4.01
N LEU A 144 -16.83 -12.44 4.45
CA LEU A 144 -16.16 -11.19 4.84
C LEU A 144 -15.75 -10.36 3.60
N ILE A 145 -15.56 -11.02 2.47
CA ILE A 145 -15.25 -10.42 1.16
C ILE A 145 -16.07 -11.07 0.04
N GLY A 146 -16.25 -10.36 -1.06
CA GLY A 146 -17.00 -10.85 -2.22
C GLY A 146 -16.34 -12.05 -2.90
N PRO A 147 -17.12 -13.04 -3.38
CA PRO A 147 -16.60 -14.25 -4.04
C PRO A 147 -15.82 -13.94 -5.32
N GLU A 148 -16.13 -12.83 -5.98
CA GLU A 148 -15.48 -12.35 -7.21
C GLU A 148 -14.06 -11.79 -6.99
N ARG A 149 -13.72 -11.41 -5.75
CA ARG A 149 -12.41 -10.80 -5.48
C ARG A 149 -11.28 -11.80 -5.70
N THR A 150 -10.14 -11.31 -6.16
CA THR A 150 -8.87 -12.05 -6.19
C THR A 150 -7.80 -11.24 -5.47
N LEU A 151 -6.67 -11.87 -5.13
CA LEU A 151 -5.44 -11.19 -4.71
C LEU A 151 -4.35 -11.27 -5.79
N GLY A 152 -4.65 -11.93 -6.92
CA GLY A 152 -3.73 -12.06 -8.04
C GLY A 152 -2.34 -12.52 -7.59
N GLU A 153 -1.31 -11.84 -8.08
CA GLU A 153 0.07 -12.16 -7.73
C GLU A 153 0.52 -11.52 -6.39
N ALA A 154 -0.25 -10.57 -5.84
CA ALA A 154 0.08 -9.91 -4.58
C ALA A 154 0.04 -10.83 -3.35
N VAL A 155 -0.60 -12.01 -3.44
CA VAL A 155 -0.53 -13.06 -2.42
C VAL A 155 0.92 -13.39 -2.06
N ARG A 156 1.83 -13.37 -3.05
CA ARG A 156 3.23 -13.76 -2.88
C ARG A 156 4.19 -12.57 -2.81
N GLY A 157 3.70 -11.37 -3.10
CA GLY A 157 4.52 -10.15 -3.11
C GLY A 157 4.99 -9.77 -1.72
N ILE A 158 6.31 -9.55 -1.58
CA ILE A 158 6.89 -8.92 -0.39
C ILE A 158 7.04 -7.43 -0.68
N TYR A 159 6.42 -6.60 0.17
CA TYR A 159 6.39 -5.16 -0.02
C TYR A 159 7.81 -4.55 0.01
N PRO A 160 8.30 -3.92 -1.07
CA PRO A 160 9.67 -3.45 -1.12
C PRO A 160 9.81 -2.07 -0.46
N VAL A 161 9.86 -2.04 0.87
CA VAL A 161 9.95 -0.82 1.70
C VAL A 161 11.06 0.13 1.24
N ARG A 162 12.18 -0.39 0.73
CA ARG A 162 13.31 0.41 0.20
C ARG A 162 12.94 1.36 -0.95
N LEU A 163 11.81 1.13 -1.62
CA LEU A 163 11.35 1.98 -2.72
C LEU A 163 10.54 3.19 -2.23
N GLU A 164 10.10 3.20 -0.97
CA GLU A 164 9.42 4.34 -0.36
C GLU A 164 10.36 5.55 -0.30
N GLU A 165 9.83 6.74 -0.64
CA GLU A 165 10.55 8.01 -0.56
C GLU A 165 9.55 9.14 -0.36
N THR A 166 9.80 10.02 0.60
CA THR A 166 9.02 11.24 0.78
C THR A 166 9.78 12.42 0.20
N MET A 167 9.08 13.28 -0.53
CA MET A 167 9.60 14.52 -1.07
C MET A 167 8.63 15.67 -0.80
N THR A 168 9.16 16.88 -0.65
CA THR A 168 8.34 18.08 -0.53
C THR A 168 8.08 18.67 -1.91
N VAL A 169 6.81 18.95 -2.21
CA VAL A 169 6.37 19.60 -3.44
C VAL A 169 5.53 20.80 -3.06
N GLU A 170 6.05 22.01 -3.31
CA GLU A 170 5.36 23.28 -2.98
C GLU A 170 4.87 23.36 -1.52
N GLY A 171 5.66 22.81 -0.58
CA GLY A 171 5.33 22.82 0.85
C GLY A 171 4.42 21.67 1.31
N GLU A 172 3.91 20.83 0.40
CA GLU A 172 3.17 19.61 0.72
C GLU A 172 4.10 18.39 0.70
N GLU A 173 3.92 17.46 1.65
CA GLU A 173 4.63 16.17 1.64
C GLU A 173 3.96 15.18 0.67
N VAL A 174 4.75 14.68 -0.27
CA VAL A 174 4.36 13.65 -1.24
C VAL A 174 5.18 12.40 -0.97
N THR A 175 4.51 11.30 -0.63
CA THR A 175 5.15 9.99 -0.45
C THR A 175 5.03 9.17 -1.72
N ILE A 176 6.15 8.85 -2.35
CA ILE A 176 6.26 7.90 -3.46
C ILE A 176 6.50 6.52 -2.88
N ARG A 177 5.65 5.55 -3.20
CA ARG A 177 5.76 4.18 -2.69
C ARG A 177 5.15 3.14 -3.63
N PRO A 178 5.53 1.86 -3.54
CA PRO A 178 4.82 0.79 -4.23
C PRO A 178 3.34 0.75 -3.85
N ALA A 179 2.48 0.42 -4.82
CA ALA A 179 1.06 0.18 -4.60
C ALA A 179 0.87 -1.01 -3.65
N LYS A 180 -0.18 -0.97 -2.84
CA LYS A 180 -0.60 -2.07 -1.94
C LYS A 180 -1.95 -2.61 -2.44
N PRO A 181 -2.34 -3.85 -2.07
CA PRO A 181 -3.67 -4.37 -2.41
C PRO A 181 -4.82 -3.46 -1.95
N VAL A 182 -4.62 -2.74 -0.85
CA VAL A 182 -5.59 -1.78 -0.27
C VAL A 182 -5.69 -0.44 -1.03
N ASP A 183 -4.94 -0.25 -2.11
CA ASP A 183 -4.95 0.99 -2.90
C ASP A 183 -5.93 0.98 -4.07
N GLU A 184 -6.60 -0.14 -4.33
CA GLU A 184 -7.57 -0.30 -5.42
C GLU A 184 -8.51 0.92 -5.54
N ARG A 185 -9.17 1.29 -4.43
CA ARG A 185 -10.10 2.42 -4.43
C ARG A 185 -9.42 3.77 -4.68
N ARG A 186 -8.23 4.00 -4.13
CA ARG A 186 -7.50 5.27 -4.28
C ARG A 186 -6.98 5.46 -5.71
N ILE A 187 -6.54 4.38 -6.35
CA ILE A 187 -6.13 4.40 -7.76
C ILE A 187 -7.35 4.66 -8.65
N GLN A 188 -8.49 4.02 -8.34
CA GLN A 188 -9.75 4.27 -9.03
C GLN A 188 -10.17 5.75 -8.94
N GLU A 189 -10.16 6.32 -7.74
CA GLU A 189 -10.48 7.74 -7.49
C GLU A 189 -9.52 8.68 -8.20
N HIS A 190 -8.22 8.34 -8.24
CA HIS A 190 -7.24 9.08 -9.03
C HIS A 190 -7.64 9.14 -10.51
N TYR A 191 -8.00 8.01 -11.13
CA TYR A 191 -8.43 8.01 -12.53
C TYR A 191 -9.70 8.83 -12.79
N TYR A 192 -10.68 8.77 -11.88
CA TYR A 192 -11.88 9.62 -11.98
C TYR A 192 -11.60 11.12 -11.79
N SER A 193 -10.46 11.48 -11.18
CA SER A 193 -10.06 12.88 -10.99
C SER A 193 -9.26 13.47 -12.17
N LEU A 194 -8.88 12.66 -13.16
CA LEU A 194 -8.11 13.10 -14.31
C LEU A 194 -8.96 13.86 -15.33
N ALA A 195 -8.32 14.77 -16.08
CA ALA A 195 -8.92 15.36 -17.26
C ALA A 195 -9.11 14.30 -18.35
N LYS A 196 -10.08 14.51 -19.26
CA LYS A 196 -10.39 13.53 -20.32
C LYS A 196 -9.19 13.25 -21.23
N GLU A 197 -8.41 14.30 -21.51
CA GLU A 197 -7.22 14.24 -22.35
C GLU A 197 -6.11 13.42 -21.68
N ASP A 198 -5.99 13.48 -20.34
CA ASP A 198 -5.05 12.69 -19.56
C ASP A 198 -5.47 11.22 -19.48
N ILE A 199 -6.77 10.95 -19.38
CA ILE A 199 -7.32 9.59 -19.46
C ILE A 199 -7.02 9.00 -20.84
N PHE A 200 -7.33 9.73 -21.91
CA PHE A 200 -7.02 9.29 -23.27
C PHE A 200 -5.52 9.03 -23.44
N SER A 201 -4.67 9.91 -22.93
CA SER A 201 -3.21 9.74 -22.99
C SER A 201 -2.72 8.53 -22.20
N ARG A 202 -3.37 8.20 -21.07
CA ARG A 202 -3.00 7.05 -20.24
C ARG A 202 -3.45 5.72 -20.84
N PHE A 203 -4.65 5.66 -21.39
CA PHE A 203 -5.29 4.40 -21.81
C PHE A 203 -5.33 4.22 -23.33
N MET A 204 -4.95 5.25 -24.11
CA MET A 204 -4.99 5.29 -25.58
C MET A 204 -6.39 5.09 -26.17
N HIS A 205 -7.44 5.35 -25.38
CA HIS A 205 -8.83 5.39 -25.81
C HIS A 205 -9.67 6.21 -24.82
N GLU A 206 -10.86 6.63 -25.24
CA GLU A 206 -11.82 7.27 -24.33
C GLU A 206 -12.35 6.24 -23.33
N LYS A 207 -12.19 6.53 -22.03
CA LYS A 207 -12.68 5.69 -20.95
C LYS A 207 -13.41 6.56 -19.93
N THR A 208 -14.68 6.25 -19.69
CA THR A 208 -15.55 7.02 -18.78
C THR A 208 -15.87 6.26 -17.48
N SER A 209 -15.51 4.99 -17.42
CA SER A 209 -15.68 4.14 -16.25
C SER A 209 -14.44 3.31 -15.97
N PHE A 210 -14.12 3.18 -14.68
CA PHE A 210 -13.01 2.38 -14.18
C PHE A 210 -13.60 1.32 -13.26
N SER A 211 -13.82 0.13 -13.79
CA SER A 211 -14.28 -1.01 -12.99
C SER A 211 -13.20 -1.46 -12.00
N ARG A 212 -13.60 -2.27 -11.03
CA ARG A 212 -12.66 -2.94 -10.11
C ARG A 212 -11.58 -3.71 -10.90
N ALA A 213 -11.99 -4.51 -11.88
CA ALA A 213 -11.08 -5.30 -12.72
C ALA A 213 -10.06 -4.42 -13.47
N ASP A 214 -10.42 -3.20 -13.86
CA ASP A 214 -9.48 -2.26 -14.48
C ASP A 214 -8.36 -1.85 -13.51
N VAL A 215 -8.60 -1.85 -12.20
CA VAL A 215 -7.67 -1.29 -11.20
C VAL A 215 -6.95 -2.38 -10.40
N GLU A 216 -7.53 -3.57 -10.28
CA GLU A 216 -6.93 -4.70 -9.57
C GLU A 216 -5.54 -5.04 -10.11
N VAL A 217 -5.35 -5.04 -11.44
CA VAL A 217 -4.04 -5.29 -12.08
C VAL A 217 -2.92 -4.33 -11.67
N ARG A 218 -3.27 -3.16 -11.11
CA ARG A 218 -2.31 -2.13 -10.65
C ARG A 218 -2.01 -2.19 -9.16
N SER A 219 -2.95 -2.72 -8.38
CA SER A 219 -2.85 -2.81 -6.92
C SER A 219 -2.44 -4.20 -6.44
N GLN A 220 -2.72 -5.25 -7.22
CA GLN A 220 -2.46 -6.66 -6.91
C GLN A 220 -1.22 -7.19 -7.62
N ILE A 221 -0.10 -6.50 -7.41
CA ILE A 221 1.18 -6.78 -8.07
C ILE A 221 2.12 -7.60 -7.18
N ASP A 222 3.01 -8.39 -7.80
CA ASP A 222 4.04 -9.18 -7.11
C ASP A 222 5.32 -8.41 -6.77
N TYR A 223 5.45 -7.17 -7.28
CA TYR A 223 6.64 -6.33 -7.22
C TYR A 223 7.87 -6.91 -7.95
N VAL A 224 7.73 -8.03 -8.65
CA VAL A 224 8.78 -8.74 -9.41
C VAL A 224 8.58 -8.54 -10.90
N LYS A 225 7.46 -9.00 -11.47
CA LYS A 225 7.12 -8.81 -12.89
C LYS A 225 6.53 -7.43 -13.14
N ASP A 226 5.66 -7.01 -12.23
CA ASP A 226 4.94 -5.75 -12.31
C ASP A 226 5.30 -4.85 -11.13
N LEU A 227 5.56 -3.58 -11.43
CA LEU A 227 5.81 -2.57 -10.42
C LEU A 227 4.98 -1.31 -10.69
N THR A 228 4.01 -1.08 -9.81
CA THR A 228 3.25 0.18 -9.75
C THR A 228 3.77 1.00 -8.58
N LEU A 229 4.22 2.22 -8.87
CA LEU A 229 4.56 3.23 -7.87
C LEU A 229 3.47 4.30 -7.85
N LEU A 230 3.04 4.65 -6.64
CA LEU A 230 2.05 5.69 -6.37
C LEU A 230 2.76 6.89 -5.73
N ALA A 231 2.38 8.10 -6.13
CA ALA A 231 2.61 9.30 -5.33
C ALA A 231 1.35 9.60 -4.53
N VAL A 232 1.49 9.70 -3.20
CA VAL A 232 0.38 9.84 -2.25
C VAL A 232 0.60 11.06 -1.38
N VAL A 233 -0.42 11.90 -1.25
CA VAL A 233 -0.46 13.07 -0.34
C VAL A 233 -1.44 12.84 0.81
N GLY A 234 -1.21 13.51 1.94
CA GLY A 234 -2.06 13.42 3.11
C GLY A 234 -1.67 12.29 4.09
N GLU A 235 -2.52 12.07 5.09
CA GLU A 235 -2.20 11.20 6.22
C GLU A 235 -2.12 9.72 5.85
N PHE A 236 -1.22 8.97 6.49
CA PHE A 236 -1.11 7.52 6.30
C PHE A 236 -2.44 6.80 6.55
N GLY A 237 -2.91 6.07 5.54
CA GLY A 237 -4.21 5.38 5.56
C GLY A 237 -5.36 6.15 4.91
N PHE A 238 -5.26 7.47 4.83
CA PHE A 238 -6.26 8.37 4.24
C PHE A 238 -5.74 9.15 3.04
N GLY A 239 -4.46 8.98 2.72
CA GLY A 239 -3.82 9.71 1.64
C GLY A 239 -4.48 9.48 0.28
N ARG A 240 -4.42 10.51 -0.56
CA ARG A 240 -4.94 10.55 -1.92
C ARG A 240 -3.81 10.26 -2.90
N VAL A 241 -4.07 9.39 -3.87
CA VAL A 241 -3.14 9.16 -4.98
C VAL A 241 -3.20 10.35 -5.92
N VAL A 242 -2.05 10.92 -6.25
CA VAL A 242 -1.91 12.08 -7.14
C VAL A 242 -1.09 11.80 -8.39
N ALA A 243 -0.32 10.70 -8.40
CA ALA A 243 0.29 10.16 -9.59
C ALA A 243 0.45 8.64 -9.48
N VAL A 244 0.42 7.98 -10.64
CA VAL A 244 0.64 6.55 -10.80
C VAL A 244 1.66 6.36 -11.92
N GLY A 245 2.72 5.59 -11.66
CA GLY A 245 3.63 5.10 -12.69
C GLY A 245 3.70 3.58 -12.61
N GLU A 246 3.54 2.94 -13.76
CA GLU A 246 3.51 1.49 -13.91
C GLU A 246 4.69 1.03 -14.74
N CYS A 247 5.23 -0.15 -14.43
CA CYS A 247 6.29 -0.82 -15.15
C CYS A 247 5.93 -2.30 -15.26
N MET A 248 5.72 -2.77 -16.49
CA MET A 248 5.29 -4.15 -16.79
C MET A 248 6.33 -4.85 -17.65
N LEU A 249 6.77 -6.04 -17.24
CA LEU A 249 7.75 -6.81 -17.99
C LEU A 249 7.16 -7.40 -19.29
N LEU A 250 7.81 -7.10 -20.42
CA LEU A 250 7.51 -7.71 -21.72
C LEU A 250 8.41 -8.93 -21.93
N ALA A 251 7.93 -10.11 -21.50
CA ALA A 251 8.73 -11.34 -21.42
C ALA A 251 9.43 -11.74 -22.75
N LYS A 252 8.82 -11.44 -23.91
CA LYS A 252 9.39 -11.81 -25.22
C LYS A 252 10.63 -11.00 -25.59
N SER A 253 10.71 -9.74 -25.17
CA SER A 253 11.81 -8.83 -25.53
C SER A 253 12.75 -8.53 -24.36
N ASN A 254 12.40 -8.97 -23.14
CA ASN A 254 13.07 -8.60 -21.89
C ASN A 254 13.22 -7.07 -21.75
N MET A 255 12.21 -6.34 -22.20
CA MET A 255 12.04 -4.90 -21.99
C MET A 255 10.90 -4.70 -20.99
N ALA A 256 10.79 -3.52 -20.38
CA ALA A 256 9.62 -3.19 -19.57
C ALA A 256 8.86 -1.99 -20.14
N GLU A 257 7.55 -2.15 -20.27
CA GLU A 257 6.65 -1.07 -20.66
C GLU A 257 6.38 -0.16 -19.46
N VAL A 258 6.48 1.15 -19.66
CA VAL A 258 6.13 2.15 -18.65
C VAL A 258 4.97 3.04 -19.06
N ALA A 259 4.07 3.30 -18.12
CA ALA A 259 2.93 4.17 -18.32
C ALA A 259 2.65 5.04 -17.09
N PHE A 260 2.14 6.25 -17.31
CA PHE A 260 2.02 7.27 -16.26
C PHE A 260 0.67 7.98 -16.30
N SER A 261 0.22 8.41 -15.13
CA SER A 261 -0.85 9.39 -14.98
C SER A 261 -0.56 10.28 -13.78
N ALA A 262 -0.92 11.56 -13.86
CA ALA A 262 -0.75 12.51 -12.77
C ALA A 262 -1.89 13.52 -12.78
N HIS A 263 -2.41 13.83 -11.59
CA HIS A 263 -3.41 14.86 -11.41
C HIS A 263 -2.83 16.22 -11.82
N LYS A 264 -3.63 17.07 -12.48
CA LYS A 264 -3.20 18.36 -13.06
C LYS A 264 -2.40 19.23 -12.08
N ASP A 265 -2.83 19.26 -10.82
CA ASP A 265 -2.19 20.07 -9.77
C ASP A 265 -0.80 19.57 -9.37
N TYR A 266 -0.37 18.40 -9.84
CA TYR A 266 0.93 17.78 -9.55
C TYR A 266 1.78 17.56 -10.81
N GLN A 267 1.25 17.90 -11.98
CA GLN A 267 1.99 17.84 -13.23
C GLN A 267 3.10 18.89 -13.26
N GLY A 268 4.22 18.59 -13.92
CA GLY A 268 5.38 19.50 -14.00
C GLY A 268 6.21 19.64 -12.73
N LYS A 269 5.78 19.05 -11.60
CA LYS A 269 6.47 19.16 -10.29
C LYS A 269 7.54 18.08 -10.04
N GLY A 270 7.96 17.37 -11.09
CA GLY A 270 9.03 16.37 -11.01
C GLY A 270 8.65 15.02 -10.41
N ILE A 271 7.41 14.82 -9.95
CA ILE A 271 6.95 13.56 -9.33
C ILE A 271 7.09 12.37 -10.29
N CYS A 272 6.53 12.45 -11.50
CA CYS A 272 6.65 11.35 -12.47
C CYS A 272 8.09 11.10 -12.92
N ARG A 273 8.95 12.13 -12.91
CA ARG A 273 10.39 11.97 -13.18
C ARG A 273 11.07 11.14 -12.09
N ARG A 274 10.72 11.38 -10.82
CA ARG A 274 11.22 10.60 -9.68
C ARG A 274 10.72 9.15 -9.75
N ILE A 275 9.43 8.96 -10.08
CA ILE A 275 8.86 7.62 -10.29
C ILE A 275 9.58 6.89 -11.42
N LEU A 276 9.74 7.51 -12.60
CA LEU A 276 10.39 6.90 -13.76
C LEU A 276 11.82 6.44 -13.44
N ARG A 277 12.58 7.23 -12.69
CA ARG A 277 13.93 6.82 -12.25
C ARG A 277 13.89 5.58 -11.37
N LYS A 278 13.01 5.54 -10.35
CA LYS A 278 12.85 4.35 -9.49
C LYS A 278 12.44 3.11 -10.29
N LEU A 279 11.53 3.26 -11.25
CA LEU A 279 11.12 2.16 -12.14
C LEU A 279 12.30 1.66 -12.98
N ALA A 280 13.05 2.58 -13.59
CA ALA A 280 14.24 2.25 -14.39
C ALA A 280 15.33 1.56 -13.57
N ASP A 281 15.65 2.08 -12.39
CA ASP A 281 16.64 1.50 -11.48
C ASP A 281 16.20 0.09 -11.04
N THR A 282 14.93 -0.09 -10.67
CA THR A 282 14.40 -1.39 -10.27
C THR A 282 14.38 -2.40 -11.42
N ALA A 283 14.01 -1.96 -12.63
CA ALA A 283 14.03 -2.80 -13.82
C ALA A 283 15.47 -3.23 -14.17
N ARG A 284 16.43 -2.31 -14.09
CA ARG A 284 17.86 -2.59 -14.32
C ARG A 284 18.42 -3.58 -13.31
N GLU A 285 18.12 -3.41 -12.02
CA GLU A 285 18.53 -4.34 -10.95
C GLU A 285 18.02 -5.78 -11.19
N LYS A 286 16.87 -5.92 -11.87
CA LYS A 286 16.28 -7.21 -12.25
C LYS A 286 16.80 -7.77 -13.57
N GLY A 287 17.75 -7.11 -14.23
CA GLY A 287 18.32 -7.58 -15.50
C GLY A 287 17.42 -7.35 -16.73
N VAL A 288 16.43 -6.45 -16.64
CA VAL A 288 15.66 -5.99 -17.80
C VAL A 288 16.57 -5.18 -18.71
N PHE A 289 16.46 -5.33 -20.03
CA PHE A 289 17.37 -4.68 -21.00
C PHE A 289 17.11 -3.19 -21.20
N GLY A 290 15.91 -2.72 -20.90
CA GLY A 290 15.53 -1.33 -21.09
C GLY A 290 14.05 -1.07 -20.90
N LEU A 291 13.64 0.15 -21.23
CA LEU A 291 12.25 0.59 -21.12
C LEU A 291 11.66 0.88 -22.50
N ILE A 292 10.36 0.69 -22.60
CA ILE A 292 9.54 1.12 -23.73
C ILE A 292 8.33 1.90 -23.20
N ALA A 293 7.87 2.90 -23.95
CA ALA A 293 6.62 3.59 -23.68
C ALA A 293 5.87 3.83 -24.99
N TYR A 294 4.55 3.69 -24.94
CA TYR A 294 3.65 4.03 -26.04
C TYR A 294 2.90 5.31 -25.69
N THR A 295 2.82 6.23 -26.64
CA THR A 295 2.12 7.50 -26.44
C THR A 295 1.65 8.11 -27.75
N THR A 296 0.83 9.16 -27.71
CA THR A 296 0.42 9.89 -28.92
C THR A 296 1.48 10.94 -29.31
N PRO A 297 1.58 11.33 -30.59
CA PRO A 297 2.49 12.41 -31.01
C PRO A 297 2.24 13.73 -30.28
N GLY A 298 1.00 13.99 -29.88
CA GLY A 298 0.61 15.19 -29.11
C GLY A 298 1.05 15.17 -27.65
N ASN A 299 1.37 14.00 -27.07
CA ASN A 299 1.76 13.87 -25.67
C ASN A 299 3.22 14.26 -25.43
N GLN A 300 3.51 15.55 -25.61
CA GLN A 300 4.83 16.12 -25.41
C GLN A 300 5.32 16.00 -23.96
N ALA A 301 4.39 15.90 -22.99
CA ALA A 301 4.74 15.67 -21.59
C ALA A 301 5.41 14.30 -21.40
N MET A 302 4.82 13.23 -21.95
CA MET A 302 5.39 11.88 -21.87
C MET A 302 6.72 11.77 -22.63
N ILE A 303 6.80 12.36 -23.83
CA ILE A 303 8.03 12.37 -24.63
C ILE A 303 9.17 13.05 -23.85
N ARG A 304 8.92 14.23 -23.26
CA ARG A 304 9.91 14.92 -22.43
C ARG A 304 10.27 14.13 -21.18
N LEU A 305 9.28 13.52 -20.51
CA LEU A 305 9.49 12.70 -19.32
C LEU A 305 10.44 11.53 -19.62
N PHE A 306 10.16 10.76 -20.68
CA PHE A 306 10.98 9.61 -21.07
C PHE A 306 12.42 10.02 -21.41
N LYS A 307 12.59 11.15 -22.11
CA LYS A 307 13.90 11.74 -22.43
C LYS A 307 14.68 12.28 -21.21
N THR A 308 14.12 12.22 -20.00
CA THR A 308 14.88 12.58 -18.78
C THR A 308 15.75 11.43 -18.25
N LEU A 309 15.60 10.23 -18.82
CA LEU A 309 16.46 9.09 -18.55
C LEU A 309 17.87 9.33 -19.09
N PRO A 310 18.92 8.86 -18.40
CA PRO A 310 20.32 9.06 -18.82
C PRO A 310 20.75 8.07 -19.93
N TYR A 311 19.81 7.65 -20.78
CA TYR A 311 20.01 6.61 -21.79
C TYR A 311 19.62 7.15 -23.16
N LYS A 312 20.24 6.63 -24.21
CA LYS A 312 19.91 6.98 -25.59
C LYS A 312 18.48 6.57 -25.92
N VAL A 313 17.61 7.56 -26.13
CA VAL A 313 16.20 7.35 -26.49
C VAL A 313 16.03 7.29 -28.01
N LYS A 314 15.44 6.20 -28.49
CA LYS A 314 14.97 6.03 -29.88
C LYS A 314 13.46 6.26 -29.91
N SER A 315 12.98 7.00 -30.90
CA SER A 315 11.54 7.22 -31.12
C SER A 315 11.14 6.70 -32.50
N ALA A 316 10.04 5.96 -32.59
CA ALA A 316 9.46 5.51 -33.85
C ALA A 316 7.97 5.84 -33.90
N PHE A 317 7.50 6.33 -35.06
CA PHE A 317 6.09 6.60 -35.33
C PHE A 317 5.56 5.52 -36.27
N ASP A 318 4.45 4.87 -35.91
CA ASP A 318 3.86 3.76 -36.67
C ASP A 318 2.61 4.15 -37.48
N GLY A 319 2.27 5.45 -37.51
CA GLY A 319 1.09 5.99 -38.18
C GLY A 319 -0.01 6.41 -37.22
N GLU A 320 -0.10 5.79 -36.04
CA GLU A 320 -1.12 6.09 -35.03
C GLU A 320 -0.51 6.59 -33.72
N GLY A 321 0.62 6.00 -33.31
CA GLY A 321 1.30 6.28 -32.06
C GLY A 321 2.80 6.50 -32.22
N VAL A 322 3.41 6.97 -31.13
CA VAL A 322 4.85 7.07 -30.94
C VAL A 322 5.27 6.04 -29.91
N SER A 323 6.22 5.18 -30.30
CA SER A 323 6.97 4.35 -29.36
C SER A 323 8.28 5.05 -28.99
N LEU A 324 8.60 5.04 -27.70
CA LEU A 324 9.84 5.55 -27.14
C LEU A 324 10.57 4.38 -26.48
N THR A 325 11.81 4.15 -26.87
CA THR A 325 12.59 3.00 -26.38
C THR A 325 13.97 3.45 -25.95
N CYS A 326 14.47 2.95 -24.82
CA CYS A 326 15.87 3.08 -24.43
C CYS A 326 16.39 1.74 -23.90
N ARG A 327 17.67 1.46 -24.10
CA ARG A 327 18.36 0.34 -23.47
C ARG A 327 19.27 0.83 -22.36
N PHE A 328 19.40 0.06 -21.28
CA PHE A 328 20.23 0.46 -20.13
C PHE A 328 21.73 0.33 -20.37
N ASP A 329 22.14 -0.36 -21.45
CA ASP A 329 23.53 -0.46 -21.92
C ASP A 329 23.95 0.68 -22.86
N GLU A 330 23.00 1.52 -23.31
CA GLU A 330 23.23 2.66 -24.19
C GLU A 330 23.10 3.99 -23.41
N LEU A 331 24.17 4.47 -22.75
CA LEU A 331 24.18 5.77 -22.09
C LEU A 331 24.17 6.95 -23.09
N GLU A 332 23.63 8.09 -22.67
CA GLU A 332 23.63 9.35 -23.45
C GLU A 332 24.99 10.08 -23.42
#